data_AF-A0A814GZA4-F1
#
_entry.id   AF-A0A814GZA4-F1
#
_cell.length_a   1.000
_cell.length_b   1.000
_cell.length_c   1.000
_cell.angle_alpha   90.00
_cell.angle_beta   90.00
_cell.angle_gamma   90.00
#
_symmetry.space_group_name_H-M   'P 1'
#
loop_
_entity.id
_entity.type
_entity.pdbx_description
1 polymer ?
#
loop_
_entity_poly.entity_id
_entity_poly.type
_entity_poly.pdbx_seq_one_letter_code
_entity_poly.pdbx_strand_id
1 'polypeptide(L)'
;MPICGLTPNAKFYCQNSSIEGVRRLFPKYQLLDNSFHITHSPMSHTIDISFRYTACMSPSLIEVLPPTVGQVSSITNASKPVDGQYSIMFNGRLYYPIPAKITASNLANLFQSFSDFGYVVVARTGECAQYSYTIQWLTNGQQPLISIANSSEVRPIDAPMIVSSIRRGSTINVFYNLPNDILRTYHRTPQVEVLVGGYPSYCSNENNNCEFQWSIDHTPTIISVEQNGTMVTIHGTEFSDELEANMILI
;
A
#
# COMPACT_ATOMS: atom_id res chain seq x y z
N MET A 1 11.03 -19.77 31.42
CA MET A 1 11.16 -19.12 32.74
C MET A 1 12.30 -18.11 32.64
N PRO A 2 12.09 -16.82 32.96
CA PRO A 2 13.18 -15.85 32.93
C PRO A 2 14.19 -16.17 34.05
N ILE A 3 15.48 -16.18 33.71
CA ILE A 3 16.57 -16.37 34.67
C ILE A 3 16.93 -14.98 35.20
N CYS A 4 16.67 -14.74 36.48
CA CYS A 4 17.03 -13.48 37.15
C CYS A 4 18.33 -13.70 37.95
N GLY A 5 19.36 -12.91 37.66
CA GLY A 5 20.61 -12.90 38.40
C GLY A 5 20.73 -11.69 39.32
N LEU A 6 21.35 -11.88 40.49
CA LEU A 6 21.68 -10.82 41.45
C LEU A 6 23.10 -10.29 41.19
N THR A 7 23.27 -8.97 41.23
CA THR A 7 24.60 -8.33 41.32
C THR A 7 24.71 -7.55 42.63
N PRO A 8 25.94 -7.25 43.12
CA PRO A 8 26.16 -6.69 44.46
C PRO A 8 25.52 -5.32 44.71
N ASN A 9 25.04 -4.63 43.67
CA ASN A 9 24.43 -3.30 43.75
C ASN A 9 22.90 -3.31 43.56
N ALA A 10 22.23 -4.43 43.84
CA ALA A 10 20.76 -4.55 43.88
C ALA A 10 20.02 -4.12 42.58
N LYS A 11 20.66 -4.24 41.41
CA LYS A 11 19.98 -4.08 40.11
C LYS A 11 19.49 -5.45 39.62
N PHE A 12 18.17 -5.58 39.47
CA PHE A 12 17.55 -6.75 38.85
C PHE A 12 17.56 -6.60 37.34
N TYR A 13 18.22 -7.52 36.63
CA TYR A 13 18.10 -7.63 35.18
C TYR A 13 17.44 -8.97 34.84
N CYS A 14 16.27 -8.88 34.21
CA CYS A 14 15.63 -10.04 33.58
C CYS A 14 16.09 -10.09 32.12
N GLN A 15 16.90 -11.10 31.76
CA GLN A 15 17.14 -11.34 30.34
C GLN A 15 15.93 -12.05 29.73
N ASN A 16 15.40 -11.48 28.65
CA ASN A 16 14.40 -12.12 27.83
C ASN A 16 15.07 -13.29 27.10
N SER A 17 14.68 -14.53 27.39
CA SER A 17 15.22 -15.71 26.70
C SER A 17 15.04 -15.57 25.18
N SER A 18 16.15 -15.49 24.45
CA SER A 18 16.16 -15.72 23.01
C SER A 18 16.06 -17.23 22.76
N ILE A 19 14.85 -17.75 22.60
CA ILE A 19 14.68 -19.02 21.90
C ILE A 19 14.97 -18.74 20.43
N GLU A 20 16.22 -19.00 20.05
CA GLU A 20 16.74 -18.97 18.69
C GLU A 20 16.41 -20.34 18.07
N GLY A 21 15.42 -20.42 17.18
CA GLY A 21 15.11 -21.67 16.48
C GLY A 21 13.68 -21.85 15.96
N VAL A 22 12.71 -21.06 16.42
CA VAL A 22 11.35 -21.11 15.86
C VAL A 22 11.20 -19.95 14.90
N ARG A 23 10.90 -20.22 13.62
CA ARG A 23 10.52 -19.20 12.63
C ARG A 23 9.48 -18.30 13.29
N ARG A 24 9.84 -17.05 13.54
CA ARG A 24 8.93 -16.03 14.08
C ARG A 24 7.86 -15.81 13.02
N LEU A 25 6.73 -16.52 13.14
CA LEU A 25 5.46 -15.98 12.70
C LEU A 25 5.30 -14.70 13.52
N PHE A 26 5.64 -13.55 12.92
CA PHE A 26 5.42 -12.26 13.54
C PHE A 26 3.99 -12.24 14.06
N PRO A 27 3.75 -12.00 15.37
CA PRO A 27 2.39 -11.72 15.79
C PRO A 27 1.92 -10.52 14.96
N LYS A 28 0.71 -10.63 14.40
CA LYS A 28 0.01 -9.55 13.67
C LYS A 28 -0.28 -8.32 14.55
N TYR A 29 0.18 -8.36 15.80
CA TYR A 29 0.04 -7.36 16.84
C TYR A 29 1.44 -6.90 17.24
N GLN A 30 1.68 -5.61 17.12
CA GLN A 30 2.87 -4.95 17.65
C GLN A 30 2.96 -5.23 19.15
N LEU A 31 4.05 -5.87 19.59
CA LEU A 31 4.39 -5.95 21.01
C LEU A 31 4.75 -4.53 21.45
N LEU A 32 3.81 -3.83 22.06
CA LEU A 32 4.05 -2.52 22.66
C LEU A 32 4.79 -2.72 23.99
N ASP A 33 5.76 -1.86 24.29
CA ASP A 33 6.56 -1.93 25.51
C ASP A 33 5.68 -1.62 26.73
N ASN A 34 5.37 -2.66 27.51
CA ASN A 34 4.86 -2.48 28.86
C ASN A 34 5.99 -1.88 29.70
N SER A 35 5.84 -0.64 30.15
CA SER A 35 6.76 -0.05 31.12
C SER A 35 6.25 -0.30 32.54
N PHE A 36 7.17 -0.67 33.42
CA PHE A 36 6.96 -0.77 34.86
C PHE A 36 8.16 -0.14 35.55
N HIS A 37 7.92 0.94 36.27
CA HIS A 37 8.93 1.71 36.98
C HIS A 37 8.56 1.80 38.45
N ILE A 38 9.54 1.54 39.32
CA ILE A 38 9.44 1.73 40.76
C ILE A 38 10.53 2.70 41.17
N THR A 39 10.16 3.75 41.89
CA THR A 39 11.09 4.65 42.54
C THR A 39 10.80 4.73 44.03
N HIS A 40 11.83 4.59 44.86
CA HIS A 40 11.73 4.70 46.31
C HIS A 40 12.43 5.97 46.76
N SER A 41 11.71 6.82 47.51
CA SER A 41 12.27 8.00 48.14
C SER A 41 12.49 7.75 49.63
N PRO A 42 13.75 7.54 50.08
CA PRO A 42 14.05 7.23 51.48
C PRO A 42 13.77 8.41 52.42
N MET A 43 13.70 9.64 51.92
CA MET A 43 13.42 10.84 52.74
C MET A 43 11.93 11.02 53.05
N SER A 44 11.05 10.58 52.15
CA SER A 44 9.60 10.69 52.31
C SER A 44 8.93 9.37 52.66
N HIS A 45 9.70 8.27 52.73
CA HIS A 45 9.20 6.89 52.87
C HIS A 45 8.12 6.55 51.83
N THR A 46 8.21 7.13 50.63
CA THR A 46 7.25 6.90 49.53
C THR A 46 7.84 5.94 48.50
N ILE A 47 6.98 5.09 47.96
CA ILE A 47 7.26 4.23 46.81
C ILE A 47 6.32 4.67 45.69
N ASP A 48 6.88 5.23 44.62
CA ASP A 48 6.12 5.59 43.44
C ASP A 48 6.20 4.43 42.44
N ILE A 49 5.03 3.96 42.01
CA ILE A 49 4.89 2.87 41.04
C ILE A 49 4.22 3.46 39.80
N SER A 50 4.87 3.33 38.65
CA SER A 50 4.34 3.76 37.36
C SER A 50 4.29 2.57 36.40
N PHE A 51 3.16 2.34 35.75
CA PHE A 51 3.02 1.32 34.71
C PHE A 51 2.19 1.82 33.53
N ARG A 52 2.42 1.19 32.37
CA ARG A 52 1.63 1.40 31.16
C ARG A 52 1.09 0.07 30.66
N TYR A 53 -0.23 -0.05 30.52
CA TYR A 53 -0.87 -1.25 29.97
C TYR A 53 -1.14 -1.10 28.49
N THR A 54 -1.06 -2.21 27.77
CA THR A 54 -1.49 -2.32 26.37
C THR A 54 -3.02 -2.40 26.20
N ALA A 55 -3.77 -2.72 27.26
CA ALA A 55 -5.22 -2.86 27.22
C ALA A 55 -5.92 -1.64 27.85
N CYS A 56 -7.12 -1.30 27.35
CA CYS A 56 -7.94 -0.20 27.89
C CYS A 56 -8.68 -0.58 29.17
N MET A 57 -8.09 -1.48 29.93
CA MET A 57 -8.55 -1.90 31.24
C MET A 57 -7.75 -1.14 32.29
N SER A 58 -8.45 -0.51 33.23
CA SER A 58 -7.81 -0.17 34.49
C SER A 58 -7.41 -1.49 35.14
N PRO A 59 -6.17 -1.67 35.59
CA PRO A 59 -5.86 -2.81 36.43
C PRO A 59 -6.73 -2.71 37.70
N SER A 60 -7.09 -3.86 38.25
CA SER A 60 -7.47 -3.94 39.66
C SER A 60 -6.32 -3.36 40.50
N LEU A 61 -6.69 -2.57 41.51
CA LEU A 61 -5.78 -1.76 42.33
C LEU A 61 -4.54 -2.52 42.80
N ILE A 62 -3.41 -1.82 42.88
CA ILE A 62 -2.26 -2.27 43.68
C ILE A 62 -2.76 -2.54 45.10
N GLU A 63 -2.57 -3.76 45.59
CA GLU A 63 -2.87 -4.15 46.98
C GLU A 63 -1.59 -4.11 47.82
N VAL A 64 -1.67 -3.45 48.99
CA VAL A 64 -0.58 -3.42 49.97
C VAL A 64 -0.84 -4.51 51.01
N LEU A 65 0.14 -5.40 51.20
CA LEU A 65 0.09 -6.48 52.20
C LEU A 65 1.23 -6.30 53.22
N PRO A 66 0.93 -6.17 54.54
CA PRO A 66 -0.40 -6.09 55.14
C PRO A 66 -1.06 -4.72 54.90
N PRO A 67 -2.39 -4.63 54.77
CA PRO A 67 -3.12 -3.39 54.45
C PRO A 67 -3.00 -2.31 55.54
N THR A 68 -2.45 -2.65 56.70
CA THR A 68 -2.23 -1.75 57.85
C THR A 68 -0.92 -0.96 57.79
N VAL A 69 -0.01 -1.27 56.85
CA VAL A 69 1.37 -0.74 56.85
C VAL A 69 1.58 0.36 55.80
N GLY A 70 0.61 0.63 54.93
CA GLY A 70 0.73 1.69 53.92
C GLY A 70 -0.59 2.07 53.28
N GLN A 71 -0.65 3.28 52.74
CA GLN A 71 -1.78 3.76 51.95
C GLN A 71 -1.40 3.83 50.47
N VAL A 72 -2.29 3.37 49.60
CA VAL A 72 -2.17 3.53 48.14
C VAL A 72 -3.02 4.71 47.71
N SER A 73 -2.40 5.72 47.14
CA SER A 73 -3.09 6.82 46.47
C SER A 73 -2.60 6.92 45.03
N SER A 74 -3.53 7.16 44.11
CA SER A 74 -3.16 7.48 42.73
C SER A 74 -2.71 8.94 42.65
N ILE A 75 -1.47 9.17 42.24
CA ILE A 75 -0.92 10.52 42.06
C ILE A 75 -1.32 11.17 40.73
N THR A 76 -1.75 10.37 39.75
CA THR A 76 -2.18 10.84 38.44
C THR A 76 -3.36 10.01 37.94
N ASN A 77 -4.43 10.67 37.49
CA ASN A 77 -5.54 9.97 36.85
C ASN A 77 -5.10 9.43 35.48
N ALA A 78 -5.41 8.16 35.21
CA ALA A 78 -5.24 7.59 33.89
C ALA A 78 -6.09 8.37 32.87
N SER A 79 -5.54 8.61 31.69
CA SER A 79 -6.30 9.21 30.58
C SER A 79 -7.51 8.34 30.25
N LYS A 80 -8.69 8.97 30.14
CA LYS A 80 -9.93 8.25 29.84
C LYS A 80 -9.84 7.60 28.45
N PRO A 81 -10.26 6.33 28.28
CA PRO A 81 -10.23 5.68 26.97
C PRO A 81 -11.20 6.36 26.02
N VAL A 82 -10.82 6.41 24.73
CA VAL A 82 -11.66 6.91 23.65
C VAL A 82 -12.78 5.91 23.40
N ASP A 83 -14.02 6.37 23.39
CA ASP A 83 -15.20 5.53 23.13
C ASP A 83 -16.24 6.27 22.29
N GLY A 84 -17.32 5.57 21.92
CA GLY A 84 -18.43 6.12 21.16
C GLY A 84 -18.28 5.96 19.65
N GLN A 85 -18.97 6.80 18.91
CA GLN A 85 -19.07 6.71 17.46
C GLN A 85 -18.91 8.09 16.81
N TYR A 86 -18.48 8.09 15.55
CA TYR A 86 -18.35 9.29 14.74
C TYR A 86 -18.86 9.03 13.32
N SER A 87 -19.07 10.10 12.58
CA SER A 87 -19.37 10.06 11.15
C SER A 87 -18.39 10.89 10.36
N ILE A 88 -18.20 10.48 9.10
CA ILE A 88 -17.35 11.19 8.15
C ILE A 88 -18.14 11.55 6.90
N MET A 89 -17.71 12.62 6.24
CA MET A 89 -18.15 12.99 4.91
C MET A 89 -17.02 12.68 3.93
N PHE A 90 -17.32 11.95 2.86
CA PHE A 90 -16.38 11.69 1.79
C PHE A 90 -17.14 11.66 0.46
N ASN A 91 -16.59 12.33 -0.56
CA ASN A 91 -17.20 12.44 -1.89
C ASN A 91 -18.70 12.86 -1.88
N GLY A 92 -19.07 13.79 -0.99
CA GLY A 92 -20.45 14.27 -0.83
C GLY A 92 -21.42 13.29 -0.14
N ARG A 93 -20.92 12.15 0.37
CA ARG A 93 -21.72 11.14 1.09
C ARG A 93 -21.33 11.07 2.57
N LEU A 94 -22.34 10.82 3.39
CA LEU A 94 -22.18 10.60 4.84
C LEU A 94 -21.97 9.12 5.12
N TYR A 95 -20.95 8.79 5.90
CA TYR A 95 -20.68 7.44 6.38
C TYR A 95 -20.82 7.40 7.90
N TYR A 96 -21.80 6.61 8.36
CA TYR A 96 -22.18 6.47 9.76
C TYR A 96 -22.85 5.09 9.98
N PRO A 97 -22.69 4.46 11.16
CA PRO A 97 -21.79 4.83 12.25
C PRO A 97 -20.38 4.24 12.12
N ILE A 98 -19.37 5.00 12.54
CA ILE A 98 -17.99 4.49 12.67
C ILE A 98 -17.61 4.44 14.16
N PRO A 99 -17.36 3.26 14.74
CA PRO A 99 -16.91 3.15 16.11
C PRO A 99 -15.54 3.78 16.33
N ALA A 100 -15.36 4.58 17.39
CA ALA A 100 -14.09 5.23 17.69
C ALA A 100 -12.94 4.23 17.95
N LYS A 101 -13.28 3.04 18.46
CA LYS A 101 -12.36 1.94 18.76
C LYS A 101 -12.19 0.93 17.61
N ILE A 102 -12.72 1.20 16.41
CA ILE A 102 -12.70 0.26 15.28
C ILE A 102 -11.27 -0.21 14.94
N THR A 103 -11.08 -1.51 14.69
CA THR A 103 -9.75 -2.04 14.33
C THR A 103 -9.36 -1.60 12.92
N ALA A 104 -8.06 -1.57 12.62
CA ALA A 104 -7.58 -1.21 11.29
C ALA A 104 -8.20 -2.09 10.19
N SER A 105 -8.29 -3.40 10.43
CA SER A 105 -8.90 -4.36 9.50
C SER A 105 -10.39 -4.09 9.30
N ASN A 106 -11.14 -3.81 10.37
CA ASN A 106 -12.57 -3.58 10.27
C ASN A 106 -12.87 -2.24 9.61
N LEU A 107 -12.04 -1.21 9.85
CA LEU A 107 -12.14 0.08 9.17
C LEU A 107 -11.85 -0.05 7.67
N ALA A 108 -10.81 -0.82 7.31
CA ALA A 108 -10.52 -1.13 5.90
C ALA A 108 -11.70 -1.85 5.23
N ASN A 109 -12.23 -2.90 5.86
CA ASN A 109 -13.38 -3.64 5.33
C ASN A 109 -14.62 -2.75 5.20
N LEU A 110 -14.88 -1.88 6.19
CA LEU A 110 -15.98 -0.93 6.15
C LEU A 110 -15.85 0.02 4.96
N PHE A 111 -14.67 0.62 4.76
CA PHE A 111 -14.46 1.50 3.60
C PHE A 111 -14.55 0.77 2.26
N GLN A 112 -13.95 -0.42 2.13
CA GLN A 112 -14.02 -1.22 0.90
C GLN A 112 -15.44 -1.71 0.59
N SER A 113 -16.34 -1.78 1.58
CA SER A 113 -17.76 -2.08 1.32
C SER A 113 -18.48 -0.97 0.54
N PHE A 114 -17.92 0.24 0.50
CA PHE A 114 -18.44 1.36 -0.25
C PHE A 114 -17.66 1.54 -1.56
N SER A 115 -18.39 1.59 -2.68
CA SER A 115 -17.79 1.75 -4.02
C SER A 115 -16.90 2.99 -4.15
N ASP A 116 -17.16 4.03 -3.35
CA ASP A 116 -16.44 5.31 -3.41
C ASP A 116 -14.98 5.21 -2.93
N PHE A 117 -14.64 4.23 -2.08
CA PHE A 117 -13.29 4.11 -1.51
C PHE A 117 -12.37 3.18 -2.30
N GLY A 118 -12.91 2.21 -3.05
CA GLY A 118 -12.11 1.19 -3.72
C GLY A 118 -11.29 0.34 -2.74
N TYR A 119 -10.14 -0.19 -3.18
CA TYR A 119 -9.25 -0.93 -2.30
C TYR A 119 -8.39 0.02 -1.46
N VAL A 120 -8.48 -0.12 -0.13
CA VAL A 120 -7.73 0.68 0.83
C VAL A 120 -6.99 -0.20 1.84
N VAL A 121 -5.81 0.24 2.24
CA VAL A 121 -5.07 -0.31 3.38
C VAL A 121 -5.14 0.68 4.52
N VAL A 122 -5.51 0.21 5.70
CA VAL A 122 -5.57 1.04 6.91
C VAL A 122 -4.52 0.53 7.89
N ALA A 123 -3.71 1.46 8.40
CA ALA A 123 -2.86 1.23 9.56
C ALA A 123 -3.43 2.02 10.75
N ARG A 124 -3.45 1.40 11.93
CA ARG A 124 -3.85 2.06 13.19
C ARG A 124 -2.67 2.10 14.13
N THR A 125 -2.45 3.26 14.74
CA THR A 125 -1.48 3.48 15.81
C THR A 125 -2.16 4.19 16.98
N GLY A 126 -1.46 4.34 18.09
CA GLY A 126 -1.99 4.91 19.32
C GLY A 126 -2.68 3.87 20.21
N GLU A 127 -2.96 4.29 21.43
CA GLU A 127 -3.43 3.46 22.53
C GLU A 127 -4.57 4.17 23.25
N CYS A 128 -5.59 3.41 23.64
CA CYS A 128 -6.70 3.71 24.54
C CYS A 128 -7.24 5.14 24.57
N ALA A 129 -6.47 6.12 25.04
CA ALA A 129 -6.84 7.54 25.06
C ALA A 129 -6.63 8.27 23.73
N GLN A 130 -5.97 7.66 22.75
CA GLN A 130 -5.74 8.27 21.43
C GLN A 130 -5.54 7.21 20.35
N TYR A 131 -6.22 7.35 19.22
CA TYR A 131 -5.98 6.52 18.03
C TYR A 131 -5.68 7.38 16.83
N SER A 132 -4.78 6.90 15.98
CA SER A 132 -4.47 7.49 14.68
C SER A 132 -4.62 6.44 13.60
N TYR A 133 -5.38 6.77 12.56
CA TYR A 133 -5.64 5.89 11.43
C TYR A 133 -4.99 6.49 10.18
N THR A 134 -4.10 5.74 9.56
CA THR A 134 -3.52 6.07 8.26
C THR A 134 -4.22 5.26 7.19
N ILE A 135 -4.89 5.95 6.28
CA ILE A 135 -5.63 5.34 5.17
C ILE A 135 -4.82 5.55 3.90
N GLN A 136 -4.50 4.45 3.22
CA GLN A 136 -3.81 4.43 1.93
C GLN A 136 -4.72 3.81 0.88
N TRP A 137 -4.96 4.55 -0.20
CA TRP A 137 -5.70 4.06 -1.36
C TRP A 137 -4.77 3.30 -2.31
N LEU A 138 -5.23 2.14 -2.79
CA LEU A 138 -4.48 1.28 -3.71
C LEU A 138 -4.99 1.36 -5.15
N THR A 139 -6.31 1.48 -5.34
CA THR A 139 -6.91 1.54 -6.70
C THR A 139 -7.32 2.94 -7.13
N ASN A 140 -7.43 3.87 -6.19
CA ASN A 140 -7.93 5.21 -6.48
C ASN A 140 -6.77 6.19 -6.25
N GLY A 141 -6.49 7.05 -7.26
CA GLY A 141 -5.35 7.98 -7.27
C GLY A 141 -5.48 9.13 -6.28
N GLN A 142 -5.45 10.38 -6.74
CA GLN A 142 -5.71 11.52 -5.86
C GLN A 142 -7.15 11.47 -5.33
N GLN A 143 -7.32 11.45 -4.01
CA GLN A 143 -8.63 11.45 -3.34
C GLN A 143 -8.91 12.77 -2.63
N PRO A 144 -10.18 13.20 -2.52
CA PRO A 144 -10.54 14.34 -1.69
C PRO A 144 -10.24 14.05 -0.22
N LEU A 145 -10.00 15.10 0.57
CA LEU A 145 -9.78 14.94 2.01
C LEU A 145 -11.09 14.48 2.66
N ILE A 146 -11.02 13.46 3.52
CA ILE A 146 -12.15 13.05 4.36
C ILE A 146 -12.42 14.17 5.38
N SER A 147 -13.70 14.53 5.55
CA SER A 147 -14.11 15.49 6.56
C SER A 147 -14.81 14.78 7.72
N ILE A 148 -14.64 15.27 8.95
CA ILE A 148 -15.41 14.78 10.10
C ILE A 148 -16.77 15.47 10.05
N ALA A 149 -17.84 14.68 9.96
CA ALA A 149 -19.20 15.20 9.91
C ALA A 149 -19.79 15.37 11.31
N ASN A 150 -19.62 14.38 12.19
CA ASN A 150 -20.04 14.45 13.57
C ASN A 150 -19.09 13.65 14.48
N SER A 151 -18.74 14.22 15.63
CA SER A 151 -17.93 13.60 16.69
C SER A 151 -18.53 13.81 18.09
N SER A 152 -19.77 14.30 18.22
CA SER A 152 -20.40 14.63 19.51
C SER A 152 -20.63 13.42 20.42
N GLU A 153 -20.69 12.22 19.85
CA GLU A 153 -20.81 10.96 20.58
C GLU A 153 -19.46 10.35 20.96
N VAL A 154 -18.35 10.90 20.46
CA VAL A 154 -17.01 10.48 20.88
C VAL A 154 -16.78 10.94 22.31
N ARG A 155 -16.18 10.05 23.09
CA ARG A 155 -15.76 10.31 24.47
C ARG A 155 -14.25 10.12 24.56
N PRO A 156 -13.54 10.89 25.40
CA PRO A 156 -14.02 12.07 26.14
C PRO A 156 -14.47 13.23 25.21
N ILE A 157 -15.45 14.05 25.64
CA ILE A 157 -16.09 15.09 24.81
C ILE A 157 -15.09 16.07 24.21
N ASP A 158 -14.00 16.36 24.94
CA ASP A 158 -12.97 17.31 24.52
C ASP A 158 -11.85 16.67 23.68
N ALA A 159 -11.99 15.41 23.27
CA ALA A 159 -10.98 14.74 22.45
C ALA A 159 -10.95 15.35 21.04
N PRO A 160 -9.87 16.02 20.62
CA PRO A 160 -9.80 16.60 19.29
C PRO A 160 -9.71 15.49 18.24
N MET A 161 -10.57 15.56 17.24
CA MET A 161 -10.52 14.67 16.08
C MET A 161 -10.08 15.48 14.85
N ILE A 162 -8.98 15.05 14.24
CA ILE A 162 -8.30 15.82 13.19
C ILE A 162 -8.05 14.90 12.00
N VAL A 163 -8.31 15.40 10.79
CA VAL A 163 -7.98 14.72 9.54
C VAL A 163 -6.98 15.57 8.76
N SER A 164 -5.94 14.93 8.23
CA SER A 164 -4.93 15.59 7.42
C SER A 164 -4.48 14.67 6.28
N SER A 165 -3.96 15.26 5.21
CA SER A 165 -3.36 14.51 4.10
C SER A 165 -1.87 14.30 4.38
N ILE A 166 -1.43 13.04 4.46
CA ILE A 166 -0.01 12.69 4.64
C ILE A 166 0.72 12.78 3.30
N ARG A 167 0.14 12.18 2.26
CA ARG A 167 0.66 12.19 0.89
C ARG A 167 -0.50 12.34 -0.07
N ARG A 168 -0.39 13.29 -1.00
CA ARG A 168 -1.32 13.38 -2.12
C ARG A 168 -0.92 12.36 -3.18
N GLY A 169 -1.87 11.53 -3.57
CA GLY A 169 -1.76 10.70 -4.76
C GLY A 169 -1.58 11.59 -5.99
N SER A 170 -0.90 11.06 -7.01
CA SER A 170 -0.79 11.71 -8.31
C SER A 170 -2.05 11.44 -9.11
N THR A 171 -2.62 12.47 -9.76
CA THR A 171 -3.59 12.31 -10.87
C THR A 171 -2.91 11.95 -12.18
N ILE A 172 -1.60 12.16 -12.27
CA ILE A 172 -0.81 11.68 -13.38
C ILE A 172 -0.70 10.18 -13.17
N ASN A 173 -1.53 9.44 -13.92
CA ASN A 173 -1.25 8.06 -14.26
C ASN A 173 0.14 8.05 -14.89
N VAL A 174 1.18 7.88 -14.08
CA VAL A 174 2.50 7.49 -14.60
C VAL A 174 2.42 5.99 -14.89
N PHE A 175 1.47 5.59 -15.75
CA PHE A 175 1.96 4.90 -16.91
C PHE A 175 2.85 5.95 -17.54
N TYR A 176 4.16 5.79 -17.41
CA TYR A 176 5.03 6.35 -18.44
C TYR A 176 4.26 6.13 -19.74
N ASN A 177 4.01 7.17 -20.54
CA ASN A 177 3.62 6.96 -21.93
C ASN A 177 4.53 5.85 -22.39
N LEU A 178 4.04 4.61 -22.42
CA LEU A 178 4.92 3.48 -22.60
C LEU A 178 5.39 3.78 -24.01
N PRO A 179 6.67 4.16 -24.22
CA PRO A 179 7.07 4.51 -25.56
C PRO A 179 6.63 3.32 -26.40
N ASN A 180 6.00 3.54 -27.57
CA ASN A 180 5.49 2.44 -28.40
C ASN A 180 6.51 1.28 -28.58
N ASP A 181 7.78 1.56 -28.30
CA ASP A 181 8.94 0.70 -28.25
C ASP A 181 9.06 -0.28 -27.06
N ILE A 182 8.44 -0.08 -25.89
CA ILE A 182 8.60 -1.06 -24.77
C ILE A 182 7.66 -2.27 -24.85
N LEU A 183 6.76 -2.30 -25.83
CA LEU A 183 6.12 -3.52 -26.30
C LEU A 183 6.84 -4.13 -27.51
N ARG A 184 7.85 -3.44 -28.08
CA ARG A 184 8.67 -4.00 -29.14
C ARG A 184 9.72 -4.91 -28.55
N THR A 185 9.89 -6.06 -29.17
CA THR A 185 11.03 -6.94 -28.89
C THR A 185 12.26 -6.34 -29.58
N TYR A 186 13.40 -6.32 -28.89
CA TYR A 186 14.65 -5.78 -29.45
C TYR A 186 15.13 -6.69 -30.57
N HIS A 187 15.16 -6.18 -31.80
CA HIS A 187 15.70 -6.86 -32.98
C HIS A 187 16.75 -5.97 -33.65
N ARG A 188 17.81 -6.59 -34.19
CA ARG A 188 18.89 -5.87 -34.90
C ARG A 188 18.58 -5.59 -36.36
N THR A 189 17.47 -6.14 -36.82
CA THR A 189 17.04 -6.27 -38.21
C THR A 189 15.58 -5.82 -38.27
N PRO A 190 15.17 -5.07 -39.32
CA PRO A 190 13.78 -4.63 -39.43
C PRO A 190 12.84 -5.83 -39.45
N GLN A 191 11.66 -5.67 -38.85
CA GLN A 191 10.61 -6.68 -38.86
C GLN A 191 9.32 -6.09 -39.42
N VAL A 192 8.48 -6.95 -39.98
CA VAL A 192 7.12 -6.59 -40.41
C VAL A 192 6.20 -6.59 -39.20
N GLU A 193 5.41 -5.53 -39.03
CA GLU A 193 4.36 -5.44 -38.00
C GLU A 193 3.01 -5.82 -38.61
N VAL A 194 2.30 -6.77 -37.98
CA VAL A 194 0.96 -7.20 -38.39
C VAL A 194 -0.02 -6.87 -37.29
N LEU A 195 -1.10 -6.17 -37.63
CA LEU A 195 -2.16 -5.76 -36.71
C LEU A 195 -3.44 -6.56 -37.01
N VAL A 196 -3.90 -7.37 -36.06
CA VAL A 196 -5.19 -8.09 -36.18
C VAL A 196 -6.19 -7.41 -35.24
N GLY A 197 -7.22 -6.79 -35.82
CA GLY A 197 -8.22 -6.04 -35.02
C GLY A 197 -7.63 -4.84 -34.26
N GLY A 198 -6.50 -4.29 -34.72
CA GLY A 198 -5.77 -3.21 -34.05
C GLY A 198 -4.73 -3.66 -33.01
N TYR A 199 -4.54 -4.96 -32.83
CA TYR A 199 -3.56 -5.52 -31.89
C TYR A 199 -2.32 -6.07 -32.61
N PRO A 200 -1.10 -5.74 -32.16
CA PRO A 200 0.13 -6.30 -32.73
C PRO A 200 0.19 -7.82 -32.57
N SER A 201 0.55 -8.51 -33.64
CA SER A 201 0.61 -9.97 -33.70
C SER A 201 2.01 -10.48 -33.37
N TYR A 202 2.08 -11.68 -32.79
CA TYR A 202 3.35 -12.35 -32.48
C TYR A 202 3.87 -13.15 -33.67
N CYS A 203 5.15 -12.98 -34.00
CA CYS A 203 5.85 -13.81 -35.00
C CYS A 203 6.16 -15.20 -34.42
N SER A 204 5.59 -16.26 -35.02
CA SER A 204 5.76 -17.64 -34.53
C SER A 204 6.33 -18.61 -35.57
N ASN A 205 7.25 -18.18 -36.43
CA ASN A 205 7.91 -19.14 -37.31
C ASN A 205 8.91 -20.03 -36.54
N GLU A 206 9.41 -21.08 -37.18
CA GLU A 206 10.19 -22.16 -36.52
C GLU A 206 11.42 -21.65 -35.73
N ASN A 207 11.91 -20.43 -36.02
CA ASN A 207 13.04 -19.81 -35.34
C ASN A 207 12.73 -18.42 -34.74
N ASN A 208 11.45 -18.02 -34.63
CA ASN A 208 11.02 -16.66 -34.28
C ASN A 208 11.71 -15.54 -35.11
N ASN A 209 12.09 -15.84 -36.35
CA ASN A 209 12.81 -14.97 -37.27
C ASN A 209 11.86 -14.37 -38.33
N CYS A 210 11.13 -13.30 -38.01
CA CYS A 210 10.36 -12.52 -38.98
C CYS A 210 11.14 -11.28 -39.46
N GLU A 211 12.42 -11.46 -39.78
CA GLU A 211 13.24 -10.41 -40.34
C GLU A 211 12.82 -10.06 -41.76
N PHE A 212 12.91 -8.77 -42.07
CA PHE A 212 12.70 -8.23 -43.41
C PHE A 212 13.83 -7.26 -43.74
N GLN A 213 14.49 -7.46 -44.87
CA GLN A 213 15.50 -6.55 -45.39
C GLN A 213 15.19 -6.20 -46.84
N TRP A 214 15.22 -4.90 -47.13
CA TRP A 214 15.21 -4.41 -48.50
C TRP A 214 16.53 -4.75 -49.17
N SER A 215 16.47 -5.42 -50.32
CA SER A 215 17.63 -5.67 -51.18
C SER A 215 17.47 -4.86 -52.46
N ILE A 216 18.47 -4.03 -52.76
CA ILE A 216 18.53 -3.28 -54.02
C ILE A 216 18.54 -4.25 -55.21
N ASP A 217 19.21 -5.40 -55.06
CA ASP A 217 19.33 -6.42 -56.10
C ASP A 217 17.98 -7.10 -56.44
N HIS A 218 16.99 -7.00 -55.55
CA HIS A 218 15.64 -7.56 -55.75
C HIS A 218 14.56 -6.47 -55.86
N THR A 219 14.96 -5.22 -56.14
CA THR A 219 14.04 -4.10 -56.31
C THR A 219 13.75 -3.91 -57.81
N PRO A 220 12.48 -4.03 -58.26
CA PRO A 220 12.13 -3.81 -59.66
C PRO A 220 12.53 -2.42 -60.14
N THR A 221 13.17 -2.33 -61.31
CA THR A 221 13.52 -1.05 -61.94
C THR A 221 12.86 -0.93 -63.31
N ILE A 222 12.30 0.24 -63.61
CA ILE A 222 11.70 0.53 -64.91
C ILE A 222 12.76 1.17 -65.81
N ILE A 223 12.97 0.56 -66.98
CA ILE A 223 13.89 1.05 -68.01
C ILE A 223 13.13 1.89 -69.04
N SER A 224 11.98 1.40 -69.52
CA SER A 224 11.16 2.13 -70.50
C SER A 224 9.69 1.75 -70.41
N VAL A 225 8.83 2.62 -70.96
CA VAL A 225 7.39 2.40 -71.07
C VAL A 225 6.98 2.71 -72.50
N GLU A 226 6.36 1.73 -73.15
CA GLU A 226 5.85 1.85 -74.51
C GLU A 226 4.32 1.72 -74.50
N GLN A 227 3.64 2.56 -75.28
CA GLN A 227 2.18 2.53 -75.39
C GLN A 227 1.78 2.28 -76.85
N ASN A 228 0.97 1.25 -77.06
CA ASN A 228 0.39 0.93 -78.37
C ASN A 228 -1.13 0.77 -78.25
N GLY A 229 -1.86 1.82 -78.63
CA GLY A 229 -3.31 1.90 -78.45
C GLY A 229 -3.70 1.90 -76.96
N THR A 230 -4.43 0.88 -76.53
CA THR A 230 -4.85 0.66 -75.14
C THR A 230 -3.89 -0.22 -74.33
N MET A 231 -2.85 -0.78 -74.96
CA MET A 231 -1.86 -1.63 -74.28
C MET A 231 -0.64 -0.80 -73.89
N VAL A 232 -0.22 -0.90 -72.63
CA VAL A 232 1.03 -0.32 -72.12
C VAL A 232 1.97 -1.47 -71.79
N THR A 233 3.17 -1.44 -72.35
CA THR A 233 4.23 -2.40 -72.10
C THR A 233 5.33 -1.71 -71.32
N ILE A 234 5.64 -2.24 -70.13
CA ILE A 234 6.68 -1.72 -69.25
C ILE A 234 7.87 -2.66 -69.36
N HIS A 235 9.04 -2.10 -69.68
CA HIS A 235 10.30 -2.83 -69.69
C HIS A 235 11.11 -2.48 -68.44
N GLY A 236 11.68 -3.50 -67.81
CA GLY A 236 12.44 -3.32 -66.59
C GLY A 236 13.17 -4.58 -66.15
N THR A 237 13.80 -4.51 -64.99
CA THR A 237 14.50 -5.64 -64.34
C THR A 237 13.80 -6.02 -63.04
N GLU A 238 14.03 -7.24 -62.57
CA GLU A 238 13.51 -7.77 -61.30
C GLU A 238 11.96 -7.79 -61.19
N PHE A 239 11.25 -7.66 -62.32
CA PHE A 239 9.84 -8.03 -62.39
C PHE A 239 9.72 -9.55 -62.41
N SER A 240 8.81 -10.10 -61.61
CA SER A 240 8.48 -11.52 -61.63
C SER A 240 7.75 -11.91 -62.93
N ASP A 241 7.93 -13.13 -63.40
CA ASP A 241 7.12 -13.71 -64.48
C ASP A 241 5.67 -14.01 -64.03
N GLU A 242 5.44 -14.06 -62.71
CA GLU A 242 4.12 -14.21 -62.12
C GLU A 242 3.49 -12.85 -61.83
N LEU A 243 2.36 -12.56 -62.47
CA LEU A 243 1.62 -11.31 -62.31
C LEU A 243 1.30 -11.01 -60.83
N GLU A 244 0.90 -12.03 -60.08
CA GLU A 244 0.54 -11.91 -58.66
C GLU A 244 1.70 -11.46 -57.78
N ALA A 245 2.92 -11.87 -58.11
CA ALA A 245 4.13 -11.48 -57.38
C ALA A 245 4.56 -10.02 -57.65
N ASN A 246 4.08 -9.43 -58.76
CA ASN A 246 4.30 -8.01 -59.07
C ASN A 246 3.22 -7.09 -58.49
N MET A 247 2.19 -7.64 -57.85
CA MET A 247 1.12 -6.88 -57.22
C MET A 247 1.36 -6.78 -55.72
N ILE A 248 1.38 -5.56 -55.18
CA ILE A 248 1.30 -5.33 -53.73
C ILE A 248 -0.17 -5.20 -53.37
N LEU A 249 -0.76 -6.29 -52.86
CA LEU A 249 -2.09 -6.27 -52.27
C LEU A 249 -1.96 -5.86 -50.80
N ILE A 250 -2.56 -4.71 -50.45
CA ILE A 250 -2.66 -4.19 -49.08
C ILE A 250 -4.09 -4.39 -48.59
#